data_AF-A0A427U9C6-F1
#
_entry.id   AF-A0A427U9C6-F1
#
_cell.length_a   1.000
_cell.length_b   1.000
_cell.length_c   1.000
_cell.angle_alpha   90.00
_cell.angle_beta   90.00
_cell.angle_gamma   90.00
#
_symmetry.space_group_name_H-M   'P 1'
#
loop_
_entity.id
_entity.type
_entity.pdbx_description
1 polymer ?
#
loop_
_entity_poly.entity_id
_entity_poly.type
_entity_poly.pdbx_seq_one_letter_code
_entity_poly.pdbx_strand_id
1 'polypeptide(L)'
;RDEWLNIFNKIKSVDNLPLKAQIRIQNGNKELHWFQNRIDPIYDEMGNFLGINGIANDINRRKEAEIHSQKQSNAFRFLARACNQLVDPFFEDIDLLIEPILEKIREILDADSIFIYELNHSENNMHLTHYTCVPPLKGRCELAMDKLSSLSTAQFPTVIEKFQ
;
A
#
# COMPACT_ATOMS: atom_id res chain seq x y z
N ARG A 1 7.12 26.18 -24.68
CA ARG A 1 8.45 26.77 -25.01
C ARG A 1 9.00 27.53 -23.80
N ASP A 2 8.12 28.16 -23.02
CA ASP A 2 8.45 28.99 -21.85
C ASP A 2 8.99 28.20 -20.65
N GLU A 3 8.54 26.95 -20.46
CA GLU A 3 9.08 26.08 -19.39
C GLU A 3 10.57 25.81 -19.53
N TRP A 4 11.06 25.59 -20.76
CA TRP A 4 12.47 25.33 -21.03
C TRP A 4 13.35 26.54 -20.74
N LEU A 5 12.93 27.74 -21.15
CA LEU A 5 13.62 29.00 -20.87
C LEU A 5 13.74 29.27 -19.36
N ASN A 6 12.70 28.92 -18.59
CA ASN A 6 12.69 29.07 -17.15
C ASN A 6 13.68 28.12 -16.47
N ILE A 7 13.77 26.87 -16.94
CA ILE A 7 14.78 25.90 -16.48
C ILE A 7 16.20 26.38 -16.81
N PHE A 8 16.44 26.90 -18.02
CA PHE A 8 17.73 27.47 -18.44
C PHE A 8 18.18 28.62 -17.53
N ASN A 9 17.30 29.57 -17.24
CA ASN A 9 17.62 30.72 -16.37
C ASN A 9 17.90 30.28 -14.93
N LYS A 10 17.19 29.26 -14.44
CA LYS A 10 17.38 28.71 -13.09
C LYS A 10 18.70 27.94 -12.95
N ILE A 11 19.13 27.22 -14.00
CA ILE A 11 20.43 26.54 -14.05
C ILE A 11 21.57 27.57 -14.10
N LYS A 12 21.40 28.66 -14.84
CA LYS A 12 22.37 29.77 -14.88
C LYS A 12 22.57 30.47 -13.54
N SER A 13 21.55 30.49 -12.68
CA SER A 13 21.59 31.21 -11.39
C SER A 13 22.01 30.36 -10.19
N VAL A 14 22.17 29.03 -10.37
CA VAL A 14 22.62 28.12 -9.29
C VAL A 14 24.09 27.81 -9.56
N ASP A 15 24.98 28.46 -8.82
CA ASP A 15 26.42 28.24 -8.91
C ASP A 15 26.76 26.75 -8.81
N ASN A 16 27.28 26.17 -9.90
CA ASN A 16 28.06 24.94 -9.98
C ASN A 16 27.53 23.64 -9.33
N LEU A 17 26.26 23.56 -8.94
CA LEU A 17 25.72 22.33 -8.35
C LEU A 17 24.95 21.49 -9.37
N PRO A 18 25.27 20.19 -9.53
CA PRO A 18 24.51 19.30 -10.40
C PRO A 18 23.05 19.26 -9.94
N LEU A 19 22.14 19.73 -10.79
CA LEU A 19 20.72 19.69 -10.53
C LEU A 19 20.23 18.25 -10.70
N LYS A 20 20.05 17.57 -9.57
CA LYS A 20 19.42 16.25 -9.50
C LYS A 20 17.96 16.41 -9.08
N ALA A 21 17.04 16.03 -9.95
CA ALA A 21 15.61 16.05 -9.67
C ALA A 21 14.94 14.75 -10.11
N GLN A 22 13.94 14.31 -9.35
CA GLN A 22 13.04 13.24 -9.77
C GLN A 22 11.70 13.87 -10.12
N ILE A 23 11.27 13.70 -11.36
CA ILE A 23 10.03 14.30 -11.86
C ILE A 23 9.18 13.26 -12.58
N ARG A 24 7.87 13.47 -12.58
CA ARG A 24 6.93 12.67 -13.37
C ARG A 24 6.86 13.27 -14.77
N ILE A 25 7.20 12.48 -15.78
CA ILE A 25 7.14 12.87 -17.20
C ILE A 25 6.39 11.78 -17.95
N GLN A 26 5.62 12.20 -18.94
CA GLN A 26 5.01 11.29 -19.88
C GLN A 26 6.08 10.69 -20.81
N ASN A 27 6.19 9.36 -20.85
CA ASN A 27 7.10 8.64 -21.73
C ASN A 27 6.59 8.68 -23.20
N GLY A 28 7.36 8.11 -24.13
CA GLY A 28 6.97 8.03 -25.55
C GLY A 28 5.64 7.30 -25.82
N ASN A 29 5.22 6.44 -24.88
CA ASN A 29 3.97 5.67 -24.95
C ASN A 29 2.78 6.36 -24.27
N LYS A 30 2.94 7.63 -23.86
CA LYS A 30 1.92 8.40 -23.13
C LYS A 30 1.67 7.95 -21.69
N GLU A 31 2.54 7.15 -21.09
CA GLU A 31 2.44 6.70 -19.69
C GLU A 31 3.27 7.61 -18.77
N LEU A 32 2.82 7.81 -17.54
CA LEU A 32 3.47 8.69 -16.58
C LEU A 32 4.60 7.95 -15.83
N HIS A 33 5.86 8.21 -16.18
CA HIS A 33 7.02 7.56 -15.56
C HIS A 33 7.79 8.52 -14.66
N TRP A 34 8.49 7.98 -13.67
CA TRP A 34 9.47 8.73 -12.90
C TRP A 34 10.78 8.82 -13.67
N PHE A 35 11.27 10.03 -13.91
CA PHE A 35 12.60 10.27 -14.48
C PHE A 35 13.49 10.94 -13.45
N GLN A 36 14.72 10.43 -13.34
CA GLN A 36 15.80 11.08 -12.61
C GLN A 36 16.65 11.86 -13.60
N ASN A 37 16.57 13.18 -13.51
CA ASN A 37 17.37 14.08 -14.32
C ASN A 37 18.61 14.49 -13.54
N ARG A 38 19.75 14.48 -14.23
CA ARG A 38 20.97 15.16 -13.83
C ARG A 38 21.33 16.15 -14.92
N ILE A 39 21.48 17.41 -14.57
CA ILE A 39 21.88 18.47 -15.49
C ILE A 39 23.13 19.15 -14.94
N ASP A 40 24.18 19.14 -15.75
CA ASP A 40 25.46 19.79 -15.47
C ASP A 40 25.65 20.96 -16.47
N PRO A 41 25.82 22.21 -16.03
CA PRO A 41 26.11 23.32 -16.94
C PRO A 41 27.52 23.19 -17.53
N ILE A 42 27.68 23.61 -18.79
CA ILE A 42 28.95 23.63 -19.50
C ILE A 42 29.36 25.08 -19.71
N TYR A 43 30.59 25.42 -19.35
CA TYR A 43 31.18 26.74 -19.52
C TYR A 43 32.46 26.65 -20.38
N ASP A 44 32.84 27.74 -21.03
CA ASP A 44 34.15 27.87 -21.67
C ASP A 44 35.26 28.23 -20.65
N GLU A 45 36.51 28.30 -21.12
CA GLU A 45 37.67 28.66 -20.29
C GLU A 45 37.61 30.08 -19.73
N MET A 46 36.77 30.96 -20.30
CA MET A 46 36.55 32.33 -19.84
C MET A 46 35.35 32.43 -18.88
N GLY A 47 34.70 31.31 -18.54
CA GLY A 47 33.53 31.26 -17.66
C GLY A 47 32.20 31.61 -18.32
N ASN A 48 32.15 31.74 -19.65
CA ASN A 48 30.90 31.96 -20.37
C ASN A 48 30.12 30.66 -20.52
N PHE A 49 28.81 30.72 -20.31
CA PHE A 49 27.91 29.58 -20.42
C PHE A 49 27.79 29.10 -21.89
N LEU A 50 28.22 27.87 -22.16
CA LEU A 50 28.12 27.21 -23.47
C LEU A 50 26.85 26.37 -23.62
N GLY A 51 26.33 25.79 -22.55
CA GLY A 51 25.14 24.94 -22.61
C GLY A 51 24.94 24.05 -21.39
N ILE A 52 24.18 22.98 -21.57
CA ILE A 52 23.90 21.99 -20.53
C ILE A 52 24.22 20.57 -21.04
N ASN A 53 24.78 19.75 -20.17
CA ASN A 53 24.81 18.30 -20.32
C ASN A 53 23.72 17.70 -19.46
N GLY A 54 22.74 17.04 -20.06
CA GLY A 54 21.59 16.46 -19.36
C GLY A 54 21.49 14.97 -19.58
N ILE A 55 21.34 14.20 -18.49
CA ILE A 55 20.99 12.78 -18.54
C ILE A 55 19.66 12.59 -17.83
N ALA A 56 18.69 12.00 -18.52
CA ALA A 56 17.40 11.61 -17.98
C ALA A 56 17.31 10.09 -17.90
N ASN A 57 17.35 9.54 -16.70
CA ASN A 57 17.18 8.11 -16.48
C ASN A 57 15.74 7.81 -16.11
N ASP A 58 15.08 6.92 -16.85
CA ASP A 58 13.81 6.35 -16.42
C ASP A 58 14.05 5.47 -15.19
N ILE A 59 13.43 5.84 -14.07
CA ILE A 59 13.54 5.14 -12.78
C ILE A 59 12.20 4.55 -12.35
N ASN A 60 11.23 4.40 -13.26
CA ASN A 60 9.88 3.95 -12.92
C ASN A 60 9.90 2.58 -12.25
N ARG A 61 10.64 1.61 -12.83
CA ARG A 61 10.83 0.27 -12.24
C ARG A 61 11.43 0.31 -10.84
N ARG A 62 12.40 1.19 -10.59
CA ARG A 62 13.01 1.35 -9.25
C ARG A 62 11.99 1.89 -8.26
N LYS A 63 11.17 2.86 -8.67
CA LYS A 63 10.13 3.46 -7.83
C LYS A 63 9.00 2.48 -7.53
N GLU A 64 8.59 1.67 -8.49
CA GLU A 64 7.61 0.59 -8.27
C GLU A 64 8.11 -0.44 -7.27
N ALA A 65 9.37 -0.87 -7.39
CA ALA A 65 9.99 -1.77 -6.43
C ALA A 65 10.09 -1.15 -5.03
N GLU A 66 10.47 0.13 -4.93
CA GLU A 66 10.51 0.87 -3.66
C GLU A 66 9.13 0.94 -3.00
N ILE A 67 8.09 1.28 -3.77
CA ILE A 67 6.70 1.35 -3.29
C ILE A 67 6.23 -0.04 -2.82
N HIS A 68 6.52 -1.08 -3.60
CA HIS A 68 6.14 -2.45 -3.26
C HIS A 68 6.81 -2.91 -1.96
N SER A 69 8.13 -2.73 -1.84
CA SER A 69 8.88 -3.03 -0.61
C SER A 69 8.37 -2.23 0.59
N GLN A 70 8.06 -0.95 0.40
CA GLN A 70 7.51 -0.11 1.47
C GLN A 70 6.12 -0.58 1.92
N LYS A 71 5.26 -0.98 0.98
CA LYS A 71 3.94 -1.57 1.28
C LYS A 71 4.10 -2.86 2.09
N GLN A 72 4.98 -3.77 1.67
CA GLN A 72 5.25 -5.01 2.40
C GLN A 72 5.81 -4.76 3.80
N SER A 73 6.78 -3.85 3.95
CA SER A 73 7.36 -3.50 5.26
C SER A 73 6.31 -2.91 6.20
N ASN A 74 5.44 -2.04 5.69
CA ASN A 74 4.34 -1.46 6.47
C ASN A 74 3.33 -2.54 6.90
N ALA A 75 2.95 -3.45 6.01
CA ALA A 75 2.07 -4.57 6.32
C ALA A 75 2.67 -5.47 7.40
N PHE A 76 3.94 -5.87 7.24
CA PHE A 76 4.63 -6.71 8.22
C PHE A 76 4.71 -6.04 9.61
N ARG A 77 5.09 -4.75 9.65
CA ARG A 77 5.14 -3.99 10.91
C ARG A 77 3.77 -3.88 11.58
N PHE A 78 2.73 -3.71 10.79
CA PHE A 78 1.36 -3.68 11.30
C PHE A 78 0.99 -5.04 11.91
N LEU A 79 1.18 -6.14 11.18
CA LEU A 79 0.89 -7.50 11.65
C LEU A 79 1.68 -7.83 12.93
N ALA A 80 2.96 -7.51 12.98
CA ALA A 80 3.78 -7.74 14.17
C ALA A 80 3.27 -6.98 15.41
N ARG A 81 2.80 -5.73 15.24
CA ARG A 81 2.20 -4.96 16.34
C ARG A 81 0.86 -5.55 16.78
N ALA A 82 0.01 -5.91 15.81
CA ALA A 82 -1.29 -6.52 16.07
C ALA A 82 -1.12 -7.82 16.87
N CYS A 83 -0.20 -8.71 16.46
CA CYS A 83 0.10 -9.93 17.19
C CYS A 83 0.55 -9.66 18.63
N ASN A 84 1.43 -8.68 18.85
CA ASN A 84 1.89 -8.37 20.21
C ASN A 84 0.76 -7.83 21.10
N GLN A 85 -0.18 -7.06 20.55
CA GLN A 85 -1.33 -6.56 21.31
C GLN A 85 -2.31 -7.68 21.68
N LEU A 86 -2.45 -8.70 20.82
CA LEU A 86 -3.34 -9.84 21.08
C LEU A 86 -2.77 -10.84 22.12
N VAL A 87 -1.48 -10.80 22.40
CA VAL A 87 -0.81 -11.71 23.35
C VAL A 87 -0.81 -11.15 24.79
N ASP A 88 -1.24 -9.91 24.99
CA ASP A 88 -1.28 -9.28 26.32
C ASP A 88 -2.45 -9.83 27.16
N PRO A 89 -2.18 -10.57 28.26
CA PRO A 89 -3.22 -11.19 29.07
C PRO A 89 -4.04 -10.19 29.91
N PHE A 90 -3.70 -8.90 29.90
CA PHE A 90 -4.39 -7.85 30.66
C PHE A 90 -5.41 -7.04 29.83
N PHE A 91 -5.69 -7.44 28.59
CA PHE A 91 -6.73 -6.78 27.81
C PHE A 91 -8.12 -7.20 28.29
N GLU A 92 -8.85 -6.26 28.93
CA GLU A 92 -10.24 -6.45 29.35
C GLU A 92 -11.22 -6.44 28.17
N ASP A 93 -10.82 -5.93 27.00
CA ASP A 93 -11.73 -5.71 25.86
C ASP A 93 -11.03 -5.99 24.52
N ILE A 94 -10.89 -7.28 24.19
CA ILE A 94 -10.23 -7.74 22.96
C ILE A 94 -11.03 -7.30 21.70
N ASP A 95 -12.33 -7.14 21.83
CA ASP A 95 -13.23 -6.80 20.73
C ASP A 95 -12.96 -5.38 20.21
N LEU A 96 -12.63 -4.43 21.11
CA LEU A 96 -12.21 -3.07 20.76
C LEU A 96 -10.89 -3.02 19.99
N LEU A 97 -10.08 -4.07 20.09
CA LEU A 97 -8.80 -4.20 19.38
C LEU A 97 -8.99 -4.87 18.02
N ILE A 98 -9.91 -5.83 17.90
CA ILE A 98 -10.09 -6.64 16.71
C ILE A 98 -10.65 -5.82 15.54
N GLU A 99 -11.62 -4.93 15.75
CA GLU A 99 -12.22 -4.15 14.64
C GLU A 99 -11.20 -3.31 13.87
N PRO A 100 -10.37 -2.45 14.51
CA PRO A 100 -9.34 -1.70 13.79
C PRO A 100 -8.31 -2.59 13.10
N ILE A 101 -8.02 -3.76 13.69
CA ILE A 101 -7.08 -4.72 13.09
C ILE A 101 -7.66 -5.31 11.82
N LEU A 102 -8.91 -5.76 11.89
CA LEU A 102 -9.62 -6.35 10.77
C LEU A 102 -9.77 -5.39 9.60
N GLU A 103 -10.11 -4.12 9.85
CA GLU A 103 -10.15 -3.09 8.80
C GLU A 103 -8.80 -2.96 8.09
N LYS A 104 -7.70 -2.96 8.84
CA LYS A 104 -6.37 -2.85 8.25
C LYS A 104 -5.97 -4.10 7.47
N ILE A 105 -6.29 -5.29 7.97
CA ILE A 105 -6.06 -6.55 7.25
C ILE A 105 -6.87 -6.55 5.95
N ARG A 106 -8.12 -6.10 5.98
CA ARG A 106 -8.99 -5.96 4.80
C ARG A 106 -8.34 -5.06 3.74
N GLU A 107 -7.80 -3.92 4.14
CA GLU A 107 -7.04 -3.03 3.23
C GLU A 107 -5.77 -3.68 2.68
N ILE A 108 -5.00 -4.41 3.51
CA ILE A 108 -3.75 -5.06 3.10
C ILE A 108 -4.01 -6.18 2.10
N LEU A 109 -5.06 -6.97 2.32
CA LEU A 109 -5.44 -8.08 1.46
C LEU A 109 -6.22 -7.63 0.21
N ASP A 110 -6.56 -6.34 0.10
CA ASP A 110 -7.47 -5.81 -0.92
C ASP A 110 -8.78 -6.61 -0.99
N ALA A 111 -9.33 -6.92 0.19
CA ALA A 111 -10.53 -7.72 0.33
C ALA A 111 -11.77 -6.82 0.48
N ASP A 112 -12.88 -7.25 -0.10
CA ASP A 112 -14.17 -6.57 0.09
C ASP A 112 -14.75 -6.81 1.50
N SER A 113 -14.45 -7.97 2.09
CA SER A 113 -14.96 -8.38 3.40
C SER A 113 -14.09 -9.46 4.05
N ILE A 114 -14.06 -9.48 5.38
CA ILE A 114 -13.45 -10.54 6.20
C ILE A 114 -14.47 -10.97 7.26
N PHE A 115 -14.56 -12.27 7.50
CA PHE A 115 -15.41 -12.87 8.53
C PHE A 115 -14.57 -13.81 9.39
N ILE A 116 -14.67 -13.69 10.71
CA ILE A 116 -14.02 -14.58 11.68
C ILE A 116 -15.10 -15.47 12.29
N TYR A 117 -14.95 -16.77 12.08
CA TYR A 117 -15.81 -17.77 12.68
C TYR A 117 -15.05 -18.57 13.73
N GLU A 118 -15.68 -18.75 14.88
CA GLU A 118 -15.27 -19.70 15.91
C GLU A 118 -15.95 -21.04 15.67
N LEU A 119 -15.18 -22.13 15.71
CA LEU A 119 -15.66 -23.47 15.47
C LEU A 119 -16.19 -24.10 16.77
N ASN A 120 -17.44 -24.53 16.75
CA ASN A 120 -18.03 -25.31 17.83
C ASN A 120 -18.11 -26.79 17.43
N HIS A 121 -17.23 -27.61 18.01
CA HIS A 121 -17.15 -29.03 17.73
C HIS A 121 -18.32 -29.85 18.29
N SER A 122 -18.95 -29.43 19.40
CA SER A 122 -20.07 -30.20 19.98
C SER A 122 -21.34 -30.06 19.16
N GLU A 123 -21.57 -28.86 18.61
CA GLU A 123 -22.75 -28.53 17.83
C GLU A 123 -22.54 -28.65 16.31
N ASN A 124 -21.32 -28.96 15.86
CA ASN A 124 -20.95 -29.00 14.44
C ASN A 124 -21.37 -27.72 13.68
N ASN A 125 -21.14 -26.58 14.31
CA ASN A 125 -21.43 -25.28 13.73
C ASN A 125 -20.24 -24.31 13.87
N MET A 126 -20.31 -23.22 13.13
CA MET A 126 -19.33 -22.14 13.11
C MET A 126 -20.07 -20.86 13.45
N HIS A 127 -19.72 -20.23 14.56
CA HIS A 127 -20.33 -18.99 15.02
C HIS A 127 -19.51 -17.78 14.57
N LEU A 128 -20.16 -16.80 13.94
CA LEU A 128 -19.50 -15.57 13.54
C LEU A 128 -19.21 -14.71 14.77
N THR A 129 -17.94 -14.45 15.07
CA THR A 129 -17.55 -13.59 16.19
C THR A 129 -17.28 -12.16 15.73
N HIS A 130 -16.62 -11.99 14.59
CA HIS A 130 -16.25 -10.68 14.06
C HIS A 130 -16.37 -10.63 12.55
N TYR A 131 -16.64 -9.44 12.01
CA TYR A 131 -16.59 -9.21 10.57
C TYR A 131 -16.23 -7.75 10.26
N THR A 132 -15.69 -7.54 9.06
CA THR A 132 -15.51 -6.22 8.46
C THR A 132 -15.89 -6.30 6.99
N CYS A 133 -16.40 -5.20 6.43
CA CYS A 133 -16.66 -5.08 5.00
C CYS A 133 -16.58 -3.63 4.55
N VAL A 134 -16.36 -3.43 3.25
CA VAL A 134 -16.42 -2.10 2.65
C VAL A 134 -17.81 -1.47 2.84
N PRO A 135 -17.91 -0.14 2.96
CA PRO A 135 -19.20 0.54 3.18
C PRO A 135 -20.33 0.13 2.20
N PRO A 136 -20.08 -0.09 0.89
CA PRO A 136 -21.11 -0.53 -0.05
C PRO A 136 -21.72 -1.91 0.26
N LEU A 137 -21.01 -2.78 0.97
CA LEU A 137 -21.48 -4.11 1.33
C LEU A 137 -22.10 -4.18 2.73
N LYS A 138 -21.92 -3.15 3.56
CA LYS A 138 -22.34 -3.16 4.97
C LYS A 138 -23.82 -3.51 5.16
N GLY A 139 -24.71 -2.82 4.45
CA GLY A 139 -26.15 -3.10 4.52
C GLY A 139 -26.53 -4.50 4.02
N ARG A 140 -25.79 -5.07 3.07
CA ARG A 140 -26.03 -6.45 2.60
C ARG A 140 -25.60 -7.49 3.63
N CYS A 141 -24.47 -7.24 4.32
CA CYS A 141 -24.01 -8.09 5.41
C CYS A 141 -25.03 -8.08 6.56
N GLU A 142 -25.48 -6.89 6.96
CA GLU A 142 -26.48 -6.71 8.03
C GLU A 142 -27.79 -7.44 7.72
N LEU A 143 -28.31 -7.33 6.48
CA LEU A 143 -29.51 -8.05 6.05
C LEU A 143 -29.34 -9.57 5.98
N ALA A 144 -28.10 -10.08 5.90
CA ALA A 144 -27.80 -11.50 5.81
C ALA A 144 -27.38 -12.11 7.16
N MET A 145 -27.41 -11.36 8.28
CA MET A 145 -26.90 -11.82 9.57
C MET A 145 -27.61 -13.06 10.12
N ASP A 146 -28.89 -13.25 9.85
CA ASP A 146 -29.61 -14.48 10.20
C ASP A 146 -28.98 -15.74 9.60
N LYS A 147 -28.31 -15.59 8.44
CA LYS A 147 -27.61 -16.68 7.75
C LYS A 147 -26.12 -16.71 8.06
N LEU A 148 -25.51 -15.55 8.32
CA LEU A 148 -24.07 -15.44 8.56
C LEU A 148 -23.69 -15.69 10.01
N SER A 149 -24.58 -15.48 10.97
CA SER A 149 -24.31 -15.63 12.41
C SER A 149 -23.95 -17.05 12.83
N SER A 150 -24.48 -18.06 12.14
CA SER A 150 -24.18 -19.47 12.39
C SER A 150 -24.21 -20.26 11.09
N LEU A 151 -23.09 -20.91 10.78
CA LEU A 151 -22.94 -21.77 9.60
C LEU A 151 -22.74 -23.22 10.03
N SER A 152 -23.32 -24.15 9.29
CA SER A 152 -23.09 -25.58 9.54
C SER A 152 -21.72 -25.99 8.99
N THR A 153 -20.96 -26.77 9.76
CA THR A 153 -19.65 -27.30 9.32
C THR A 153 -19.77 -28.20 8.09
N ALA A 154 -20.94 -28.79 7.86
CA ALA A 154 -21.25 -29.59 6.68
C ALA A 154 -21.17 -28.80 5.36
N GLN A 155 -21.29 -27.46 5.41
CA GLN A 155 -21.12 -26.60 4.24
C GLN A 155 -19.65 -26.45 3.82
N PHE A 156 -18.71 -26.76 4.71
CA PHE A 156 -17.28 -26.53 4.53
C PHE A 156 -16.41 -27.75 4.89
N PRO A 157 -16.66 -28.94 4.31
CA PRO A 157 -15.99 -30.18 4.72
C PRO A 157 -14.46 -30.12 4.61
N THR A 158 -13.93 -29.46 3.57
CA THR A 158 -12.49 -29.31 3.35
C THR A 158 -11.79 -28.37 4.34
N VAL A 159 -12.54 -27.46 4.96
CA VAL A 159 -12.02 -26.61 6.03
C VAL A 159 -11.90 -27.45 7.30
N ILE A 160 -12.93 -28.22 7.63
CA ILE A 160 -13.00 -29.03 8.84
C ILE A 160 -11.94 -30.13 8.86
N GLU A 161 -11.70 -30.80 7.72
CA GLU A 161 -10.64 -31.80 7.59
C GLU A 161 -9.24 -31.29 7.97
N LYS A 162 -8.97 -29.98 7.87
CA LYS A 162 -7.67 -29.40 8.22
C LYS A 162 -7.50 -29.07 9.70
N PHE A 163 -8.58 -29.08 10.48
CA PHE A 163 -8.61 -28.75 11.90
C PHE A 163 -8.95 -29.96 12.80
N GLN A 164 -8.98 -31.17 12.22
CA GLN A 164 -9.06 -32.47 12.91
C GLN A 164 -7.68 -33.13 12.99
#